data_AF-A0A953DT63-F1
#
_entry.id   AF-A0A953DT63-F1
#
_cell.length_a   1.000
_cell.length_b   1.000
_cell.length_c   1.000
_cell.angle_alpha   90.00
_cell.angle_beta   90.00
_cell.angle_gamma   90.00
#
_symmetry.space_group_name_H-M   'P 1'
#
loop_
_entity.id
_entity.type
_entity.pdbx_description
1 polymer ?
#
loop_
_entity_poly.entity_id
_entity_poly.type
_entity_poly.pdbx_seq_one_letter_code
_entity_poly.pdbx_strand_id
1 'polypeptide(L)'
;MLEWSGMSMAREPGQFLLPILSRALDLGVQANKPLVIDFQGLEYLNSSTISPVIRILEHARRGHGRVKVLYNKGLKWQALSFTALEIFRTPDQRIDVQGV
;
A
#
# COMPACT_ATOMS: atom_id res chain seq x y z
N MET A 1 -2.43 10.54 -4.95
CA MET A 1 -1.25 9.69 -4.73
C MET A 1 -0.78 9.95 -3.32
N LEU A 2 -0.36 8.91 -2.61
CA LEU A 2 0.27 9.00 -1.30
C LEU A 2 1.72 8.58 -1.44
N GLU A 3 2.63 9.51 -1.18
CA GLU A 3 4.07 9.25 -1.15
C GLU A 3 4.47 9.01 0.30
N TRP A 4 5.19 7.91 0.54
CA TRP A 4 5.65 7.55 1.86
C TRP A 4 7.17 7.57 1.89
N SER A 5 7.70 8.43 2.75
CA SER A 5 9.13 8.64 2.95
C SER A 5 9.55 8.53 4.42
N GLY A 6 10.86 8.40 4.65
CA GLY A 6 11.44 8.27 5.98
C GLY A 6 11.25 6.88 6.58
N MET A 7 11.12 6.81 7.90
CA MET A 7 11.06 5.56 8.66
C MET A 7 9.66 5.28 9.23
N SER A 8 9.22 4.02 9.12
CA SER A 8 7.98 3.54 9.76
C SER A 8 8.27 2.48 10.83
N MET A 9 8.34 2.92 12.09
CA MET A 9 8.77 2.11 13.23
C MET A 9 7.76 2.03 14.39
N ALA A 10 6.57 2.61 14.21
CA ALA A 10 5.55 2.57 15.27
C ALA A 10 5.17 1.12 15.58
N ARG A 11 4.86 0.84 16.86
CA ARG A 11 4.41 -0.49 17.32
C ARG A 11 3.00 -0.81 16.83
N GLU A 12 2.13 0.21 16.78
CA GLU A 12 0.74 0.11 16.36
C GLU A 12 0.42 1.12 15.24
N PRO A 13 1.06 1.00 14.06
CA PRO A 13 0.94 2.00 13.01
C PRO A 13 -0.48 2.09 12.43
N GLY A 14 -1.27 1.03 12.58
CA GLY A 14 -2.66 1.01 12.14
C GLY A 14 -3.55 2.08 12.76
N GLN A 15 -3.25 2.57 13.97
CA GLN A 15 -4.05 3.60 14.65
C GLN A 15 -4.09 4.92 13.87
N PHE A 16 -2.99 5.28 13.19
CA PHE A 16 -2.91 6.50 12.38
C PHE A 16 -2.93 6.24 10.88
N LEU A 17 -2.43 5.10 10.41
CA LEU A 17 -2.41 4.80 8.97
C LEU A 17 -3.77 4.41 8.41
N LEU A 18 -4.57 3.60 9.14
CA LEU A 18 -5.85 3.13 8.61
C LEU A 18 -6.81 4.28 8.29
N PRO A 19 -7.01 5.29 9.16
CA PRO A 19 -7.86 6.42 8.83
C PRO A 19 -7.42 7.16 7.55
N ILE A 20 -6.11 7.35 7.37
CA ILE A 20 -5.54 8.04 6.20
C ILE A 20 -5.75 7.21 4.93
N LEU A 21 -5.39 5.93 4.97
CA LEU A 21 -5.46 5.04 3.81
C LEU A 21 -6.92 4.78 3.40
N SER A 22 -7.83 4.57 4.36
CA SER A 22 -9.26 4.40 4.08
C SER A 22 -9.83 5.66 3.43
N ARG A 23 -9.53 6.84 4.00
CA ARG A 23 -10.01 8.10 3.41
C ARG A 23 -9.47 8.31 1.99
N ALA A 24 -8.21 7.98 1.75
CA ALA A 24 -7.61 8.10 0.43
C ALA A 24 -8.22 7.11 -0.57
N LEU A 25 -8.57 5.90 -0.14
CA LEU A 25 -9.27 4.91 -0.96
C LEU A 25 -10.68 5.41 -1.33
N ASP A 26 -11.43 5.94 -0.37
CA ASP A 26 -12.77 6.50 -0.60
C ASP A 26 -12.74 7.66 -1.60
N LEU A 27 -11.76 8.56 -1.46
CA LEU A 27 -11.53 9.65 -2.41
C LEU A 27 -11.22 9.12 -3.82
N GLY A 28 -10.44 8.04 -3.92
CA GLY A 28 -10.17 7.35 -5.18
C GLY A 28 -11.44 6.79 -5.81
N VAL A 29 -12.31 6.14 -5.02
CA VAL A 29 -13.60 5.62 -5.47
C VAL A 29 -14.47 6.76 -6.01
N GLN A 30 -14.63 7.85 -5.25
CA GLN A 30 -15.43 9.02 -5.63
C GLN A 30 -14.92 9.67 -6.92
N ALA A 31 -13.60 9.74 -7.10
CA ALA A 31 -12.97 10.31 -8.29
C ALA A 31 -12.82 9.30 -9.45
N ASN A 32 -13.26 8.06 -9.29
CA ASN A 32 -13.00 6.94 -10.19
C ASN A 32 -11.52 6.81 -10.59
N LYS A 33 -10.62 6.91 -9.60
CA LYS A 33 -9.16 6.79 -9.76
C LYS A 33 -8.59 5.77 -8.76
N PRO A 34 -7.50 5.07 -9.10
CA PRO A 34 -6.83 4.20 -8.15
C PRO A 34 -6.12 5.03 -7.06
N LEU A 35 -6.13 4.52 -5.83
CA LEU A 35 -5.22 4.96 -4.78
C LEU A 35 -3.81 4.44 -5.10
N VAL A 36 -2.90 5.34 -5.45
CA VAL A 36 -1.47 5.00 -5.58
C VAL A 36 -0.79 5.23 -4.24
N ILE A 37 -0.16 4.20 -3.69
CA ILE A 37 0.70 4.25 -2.50
C ILE A 37 2.13 3.99 -2.97
N ASP A 38 2.99 4.99 -2.81
CA ASP A 38 4.36 4.95 -3.27
C ASP A 38 5.33 4.84 -2.09
N PHE A 39 6.01 3.70 -2.00
CA PHE A 39 6.98 3.36 -0.96
C PHE A 39 8.43 3.53 -1.40
N GLN A 40 8.69 3.99 -2.63
CA GLN A 40 10.06 4.10 -3.15
C GLN A 40 10.96 5.01 -2.30
N GLY A 41 10.39 5.99 -1.61
CA GLY A 41 11.08 6.91 -0.71
C GLY A 41 11.22 6.44 0.74
N LEU A 42 10.71 5.26 1.10
CA LEU A 42 10.89 4.73 2.45
C LEU A 42 12.34 4.32 2.68
N GLU A 43 12.86 4.70 3.84
CA GLU A 43 14.19 4.30 4.32
C GLU A 43 14.13 2.99 5.10
N TYR A 44 13.03 2.77 5.84
CA TYR A 44 12.80 1.56 6.64
C TYR A 44 11.32 1.39 6.99
N LEU A 45 10.85 0.15 7.08
CA LEU A 45 9.60 -0.20 7.73
C LEU A 45 9.76 -1.46 8.57
N ASN A 46 9.02 -1.53 9.68
CA ASN A 46 8.84 -2.78 10.42
C ASN A 46 7.63 -3.58 9.91
N SER A 47 7.54 -4.87 10.25
CA SER A 47 6.46 -5.75 9.81
C SER A 47 5.06 -5.26 10.22
N SER A 48 4.92 -4.58 11.37
CA SER A 48 3.64 -4.00 11.79
C SER A 48 3.12 -2.93 10.83
N THR A 49 3.98 -2.28 10.05
CA THR A 49 3.59 -1.31 9.02
C THR A 49 2.89 -1.98 7.84
N ILE A 50 3.19 -3.24 7.55
CA ILE A 50 2.57 -3.98 6.43
C ILE A 50 1.12 -4.34 6.73
N SER A 51 0.77 -4.62 8.00
CA SER A 51 -0.59 -5.02 8.39
C SER A 51 -1.69 -4.04 7.95
N PRO A 52 -1.59 -2.71 8.18
CA PRO A 52 -2.59 -1.77 7.68
C PRO A 52 -2.63 -1.67 6.15
N VAL A 53 -1.51 -1.87 5.45
CA VAL A 53 -1.49 -1.93 3.98
C VAL A 53 -2.30 -3.14 3.49
N ILE A 54 -2.06 -4.32 4.05
CA ILE A 54 -2.83 -5.54 3.71
C ILE A 54 -4.33 -5.32 3.95
N ARG A 55 -4.71 -4.69 5.06
CA ARG A 55 -6.14 -4.40 5.35
C ARG A 55 -6.79 -3.55 4.26
N ILE A 56 -6.05 -2.60 3.71
CA ILE A 56 -6.53 -1.70 2.65
C ILE A 56 -6.61 -2.42 1.30
N LEU A 57 -5.63 -3.29 0.99
CA LEU A 57 -5.71 -4.16 -0.19
C LEU A 57 -6.95 -5.06 -0.11
N GLU A 58 -7.17 -5.71 1.03
CA GLU A 58 -8.37 -6.54 1.27
C GLU A 58 -9.68 -5.75 1.17
N HIS A 59 -9.69 -4.50 1.64
CA HIS A 59 -10.85 -3.62 1.50
C HIS A 59 -11.13 -3.30 0.02
N ALA A 60 -10.09 -2.94 -0.75
CA ALA A 60 -10.22 -2.70 -2.18
C ALA A 60 -10.70 -3.94 -2.94
N ARG A 61 -10.20 -5.14 -2.58
CA ARG A 61 -10.59 -6.42 -3.17
C ARG A 61 -12.09 -6.69 -3.08
N ARG A 62 -12.70 -6.39 -1.92
CA ARG A 62 -14.12 -6.64 -1.65
C ARG A 62 -15.05 -5.54 -2.15
N GLY A 63 -14.54 -4.31 -2.32
CA GLY A 63 -15.33 -3.13 -2.65
C GLY A 63 -15.28 -2.74 -4.13
N HIS A 64 -15.35 -1.43 -4.40
CA HIS A 64 -15.17 -0.83 -5.73
C HIS A 64 -13.88 0.00 -5.84
N GLY A 65 -13.06 0.00 -4.79
CA GLY A 65 -11.78 0.71 -4.76
C GLY A 65 -10.72 0.01 -5.60
N ARG A 66 -9.79 0.80 -6.15
CA ARG A 66 -8.60 0.30 -6.84
C ARG A 66 -7.36 0.80 -6.12
N VAL A 67 -6.37 -0.06 -5.93
CA VAL A 67 -5.11 0.27 -5.24
C VAL A 67 -3.93 -0.14 -6.11
N LYS A 68 -2.97 0.77 -6.23
CA LYS A 68 -1.67 0.52 -6.82
C LYS A 68 -0.58 0.74 -5.78
N VAL A 69 0.25 -0.27 -5.55
CA VAL A 69 1.42 -0.19 -4.67
C VAL A 69 2.69 -0.11 -5.52
N LEU A 70 3.52 0.90 -5.28
CA LEU A 70 4.83 1.05 -5.89
C LEU A 70 5.91 0.86 -4.83
N TYR A 71 6.94 0.07 -5.15
CA TYR A 71 8.14 -0.09 -4.31
C TYR A 71 9.38 -0.14 -5.20
N ASN A 72 10.54 0.14 -4.62
CA ASN A 72 11.82 0.08 -5.30
C ASN A 72 12.37 -1.35 -5.25
N LYS A 73 12.31 -2.09 -6.36
CA LYS A 73 12.81 -3.48 -6.39
C LYS A 73 14.33 -3.59 -6.33
N GLY A 74 15.05 -2.49 -6.63
CA GLY A 74 16.50 -2.41 -6.51
C GLY A 74 16.97 -2.43 -5.06
N LEU A 75 16.13 -2.04 -4.11
CA LEU A 75 16.41 -2.14 -2.68
C LEU A 75 15.99 -3.53 -2.17
N LYS A 76 16.98 -4.38 -1.85
CA LYS A 76 16.77 -5.77 -1.41
C LYS A 76 15.73 -5.92 -0.29
N TRP A 77 15.75 -5.02 0.68
CA TRP A 77 14.80 -5.06 1.79
C TRP A 77 13.37 -4.69 1.35
N GLN A 78 13.21 -3.74 0.42
CA GLN A 78 11.90 -3.41 -0.14
C GLN A 78 11.39 -4.57 -1.00
N ALA A 79 12.24 -5.12 -1.88
CA ALA A 79 11.88 -6.30 -2.68
C ALA A 79 11.38 -7.45 -1.79
N LEU A 80 12.14 -7.80 -0.74
CA LEU A 80 11.71 -8.83 0.21
C LEU A 80 10.38 -8.50 0.90
N SER A 81 10.21 -7.24 1.33
CA SER A 81 9.01 -6.81 2.07
C SER A 81 7.76 -6.76 1.21
N PHE A 82 7.88 -6.31 -0.05
CA PHE A 82 6.76 -6.00 -0.92
C PHE A 82 6.43 -7.11 -1.93
N THR A 83 7.36 -7.99 -2.29
CA THR A 83 7.03 -9.14 -3.16
C THR A 83 6.02 -10.08 -2.49
N ALA A 84 6.02 -10.18 -1.16
CA ALA A 84 4.96 -10.89 -0.44
C ALA A 84 3.56 -10.30 -0.66
N LEU A 85 3.44 -9.00 -1.01
CA LEU A 85 2.17 -8.36 -1.32
C LEU A 85 1.68 -8.64 -2.75
N GLU A 86 2.54 -9.16 -3.63
CA GLU A 86 2.14 -9.50 -4.99
C GLU A 86 1.06 -10.58 -5.03
N ILE A 87 0.92 -11.40 -3.98
CA ILE A 87 -0.15 -12.40 -3.85
C ILE A 87 -1.56 -11.78 -3.84
N PHE A 88 -1.67 -10.48 -3.51
CA PHE A 88 -2.94 -9.76 -3.50
C PHE A 88 -3.31 -9.19 -4.88
N ARG A 89 -2.41 -9.28 -5.87
CA ARG A 89 -2.69 -8.78 -7.22
C ARG A 89 -3.92 -9.47 -7.81
N THR A 90 -4.76 -8.70 -8.48
CA THR A 90 -5.96 -9.22 -9.12
C THR A 90 -5.84 -9.13 -10.65
N PRO A 91 -6.42 -10.09 -11.41
CA PRO A 91 -6.39 -10.05 -12.87
C PRO A 91 -7.03 -8.80 -13.48
N ASP A 92 -8.03 -8.23 -12.81
CA ASP A 92 -8.75 -7.01 -13.20
C ASP A 92 -7.99 -5.70 -12.84
N GLN A 93 -6.76 -5.80 -12.33
CA GLN A 93 -5.92 -4.68 -11.88
C GLN A 93 -6.55 -3.82 -10.78
N ARG A 94 -7.56 -4.33 -10.08
CA ARG A 94 -8.12 -3.70 -8.88
C ARG A 94 -7.10 -3.56 -7.78
N ILE A 95 -6.24 -4.57 -7.63
CA ILE A 95 -5.02 -4.49 -6.85
C ILE A 95 -3.86 -4.74 -7.78
N ASP A 96 -2.96 -3.76 -7.85
CA ASP A 96 -1.72 -3.87 -8.60
C ASP A 96 -0.54 -3.53 -7.69
N VAL A 97 0.50 -4.36 -7.73
CA VAL A 97 1.70 -4.24 -6.91
C VAL A 97 2.88 -4.31 -7.87
N GLN A 98 3.69 -3.26 -7.92
CA GLN A 98 4.75 -3.09 -8.91
C GLN A 98 6.07 -2.70 -8.26
N GLY A 99 7.09 -3.51 -8.55
CA GLY A 99 8.49 -3.15 -8.33
C GLY A 99 8.99 -2.29 -9.50
N VAL A 100 9.21 -1.00 -9.22
CA VAL A 100 9.86 -0.05 -10.14
C VAL A 100 11.36 -0.31 -10.08
#